data_AF-A0A485P4E5-F1
#
_entry.id   AF-A0A485P4E5-F1
#
_cell.length_a   1.000
_cell.length_b   1.000
_cell.length_c   1.000
_cell.angle_alpha   90.00
_cell.angle_beta   90.00
_cell.angle_gamma   90.00
#
_symmetry.space_group_name_H-M   'P 1'
#
loop_
_entity.id
_entity.type
_entity.pdbx_description
1 polymer ?
#
loop_
_entity_poly.entity_id
_entity_poly.type
_entity_poly.pdbx_seq_one_letter_code
_entity_poly.pdbx_strand_id
1 'polypeptide(L)'
;MSLPLDPHEVTRERCKAVPFTQVISQPGCTAVHLRNHLCFGHCSSLYVPGLDPTPLVLCNSCVPTRKRWTPVVLWCRASGPGSRRRRKTSTVLVEGCQCSPKA
;
A
#
# COMPACT_ATOMS: atom_id res chain seq x y z
N MET A 1 0.35 28.94 -14.92
CA MET A 1 -0.08 28.31 -16.19
C MET A 1 -1.21 27.35 -15.86
N SER A 2 -2.35 27.46 -16.54
CA SER A 2 -3.46 26.48 -16.44
C SER A 2 -3.35 25.50 -17.61
N LEU A 3 -3.34 24.21 -17.33
CA LEU A 3 -3.39 23.18 -18.38
C LEU A 3 -4.81 23.15 -18.98
N PRO A 4 -4.97 22.92 -20.30
CA PRO A 4 -6.27 22.83 -20.97
C PRO A 4 -6.93 21.46 -20.71
N LEU A 5 -7.02 21.07 -19.44
CA LEU A 5 -7.65 19.81 -19.01
C LEU A 5 -9.08 20.09 -18.57
N ASP A 6 -10.00 19.16 -18.87
CA ASP A 6 -11.34 19.20 -18.30
C ASP A 6 -11.23 19.02 -16.77
N PRO A 7 -11.69 19.99 -15.94
CA PRO A 7 -11.69 19.85 -14.49
C PRO A 7 -12.44 18.59 -14.01
N HIS A 8 -13.43 18.13 -14.76
CA HIS A 8 -14.15 16.89 -14.45
C HIS A 8 -13.30 15.64 -14.66
N GLU A 9 -12.33 15.65 -15.58
CA GLU A 9 -11.40 14.53 -15.76
C GLU A 9 -10.37 14.49 -14.64
N VAL A 10 -9.85 15.64 -14.24
CA VAL A 10 -8.88 15.76 -13.13
C VAL A 10 -9.51 15.38 -11.78
N THR A 11 -10.77 15.74 -11.55
CA THR A 11 -11.49 15.43 -10.30
C THR A 11 -12.05 14.00 -10.25
N ARG A 12 -12.00 13.24 -11.35
CA ARG A 12 -12.45 11.83 -11.42
C ARG A 12 -11.44 10.83 -10.86
N GLU A 13 -10.30 11.28 -10.35
CA GLU A 13 -9.35 10.42 -9.64
C GLU A 13 -10.07 9.61 -8.55
N ARG A 14 -9.76 8.32 -8.51
CA ARG A 14 -10.36 7.38 -7.56
C ARG A 14 -9.23 6.57 -6.96
N CYS A 15 -8.97 6.72 -5.67
CA CYS A 15 -8.03 5.87 -4.97
C CYS A 15 -8.66 5.38 -3.66
N LYS A 16 -8.65 4.07 -3.43
CA LYS A 16 -9.35 3.43 -2.31
C LYS A 16 -8.43 2.46 -1.59
N ALA A 17 -8.58 2.41 -0.27
CA ALA A 17 -8.09 1.33 0.56
C ALA A 17 -9.10 0.18 0.52
N VAL A 18 -8.77 -0.90 -0.19
CA VAL A 18 -9.65 -2.06 -0.38
C VAL A 18 -9.28 -3.12 0.65
N PRO A 19 -10.23 -3.61 1.48
CA PRO A 19 -9.92 -4.58 2.52
C PRO A 19 -9.56 -5.94 1.92
N PHE A 20 -8.55 -6.60 2.49
CA PHE A 20 -8.19 -7.97 2.17
C PHE A 20 -7.69 -8.71 3.42
N THR A 21 -7.66 -10.04 3.35
CA THR A 21 -7.06 -10.88 4.40
C THR A 21 -5.60 -11.15 4.04
N GLN A 22 -4.69 -10.55 4.80
CA GLN A 22 -3.26 -10.83 4.71
C GLN A 22 -2.93 -12.07 5.54
N VAL A 23 -2.22 -13.02 4.94
CA VAL A 23 -1.73 -14.22 5.63
C VAL A 23 -0.25 -14.02 5.93
N ILE A 24 0.12 -14.09 7.21
CA ILE A 24 1.51 -14.02 7.67
C ILE A 24 1.94 -15.43 8.05
N SER A 25 2.87 -15.99 7.29
CA SER A 25 3.37 -17.35 7.48
C SER A 25 4.89 -17.36 7.66
N GLN A 26 5.38 -18.29 8.46
CA GLN A 26 6.80 -18.58 8.62
C GLN A 26 7.01 -20.09 8.81
N PRO A 27 8.14 -20.65 8.33
CA PRO A 27 8.44 -22.06 8.51
C PRO A 27 8.37 -22.51 9.97
N GLY A 28 7.68 -23.62 10.22
CA GLY A 28 7.50 -24.16 11.57
C GLY A 28 6.52 -23.40 12.46
N CYS A 29 5.84 -22.36 11.95
CA CYS A 29 4.87 -21.54 12.67
C CYS A 29 3.46 -21.64 12.09
N THR A 30 2.45 -21.50 12.95
CA THR A 30 1.05 -21.40 12.55
C THR A 30 0.83 -20.03 11.90
N ALA A 31 0.20 -20.01 10.72
CA ALA A 31 -0.10 -18.77 10.02
C ALA A 31 -1.13 -17.93 10.77
N VAL A 32 -1.00 -16.61 10.67
CA VAL A 32 -1.96 -15.65 11.23
C VAL A 32 -2.64 -14.90 10.09
N HIS A 33 -3.96 -14.78 10.19
CA HIS A 33 -4.79 -14.04 9.24
C HIS A 33 -5.12 -12.67 9.82
N LEU A 34 -4.76 -11.62 9.10
CA LEU A 34 -4.91 -10.23 9.51
C LEU A 34 -5.75 -9.48 8.48
N ARG A 35 -6.68 -8.63 8.93
CA ARG A 35 -7.42 -7.74 8.03
C ARG A 35 -6.54 -6.52 7.74
N ASN A 36 -6.20 -6.32 6.46
CA ASN A 36 -5.41 -5.21 5.99
C ASN A 36 -6.10 -4.55 4.78
N HIS A 37 -5.51 -3.50 4.21
CA HIS A 37 -5.99 -2.87 2.99
C HIS A 37 -4.89 -2.82 1.92
N LEU A 38 -5.28 -2.97 0.66
CA LEU A 38 -4.44 -2.65 -0.49
C LEU A 38 -4.93 -1.35 -1.12
N CYS A 39 -4.04 -0.62 -1.78
CA CYS A 39 -4.43 0.59 -2.51
C CYS A 39 -4.77 0.24 -3.95
N PHE A 40 -5.98 0.60 -4.37
CA PHE A 40 -6.49 0.36 -5.73
C PHE A 40 -7.18 1.62 -6.26
N GLY A 41 -6.84 2.02 -7.49
CA GLY A 41 -7.35 3.26 -8.04
C GLY A 41 -6.82 3.68 -9.40
N HIS A 42 -7.43 4.73 -9.93
CA HIS A 42 -7.03 5.48 -11.12
C HIS A 42 -6.60 6.89 -10.69
N CYS A 43 -5.37 7.27 -11.01
CA CYS A 43 -4.79 8.58 -10.72
C CYS A 43 -4.33 9.23 -12.02
N SER A 44 -4.31 10.55 -12.06
CA SER A 44 -3.94 11.30 -13.26
C SER A 44 -2.44 11.24 -13.51
N SER A 45 -2.07 11.23 -14.78
CA SER A 45 -0.71 11.49 -15.22
C SER A 45 -0.74 12.45 -16.39
N LEU A 46 0.32 13.23 -16.56
CA LEU A 46 0.47 14.11 -17.71
C LEU A 46 1.93 14.26 -18.12
N TYR A 47 2.10 14.52 -19.41
CA TYR A 47 3.36 14.84 -20.04
C TYR A 47 3.15 16.10 -20.88
N VAL A 48 3.87 17.16 -20.59
CA VAL A 48 3.90 18.37 -21.42
C VAL A 48 5.29 18.49 -22.04
N PRO A 49 5.41 18.50 -23.37
CA PRO A 49 6.70 18.74 -24.02
C PRO A 49 7.22 20.13 -23.67
N GLY A 50 8.53 20.25 -23.42
CA GLY A 50 9.21 21.52 -23.16
C GLY A 50 10.01 21.99 -24.38
N LEU A 51 10.22 23.31 -24.49
CA LEU A 51 11.12 23.93 -25.49
C LEU A 51 12.61 23.93 -25.06
N ASP A 52 12.90 23.71 -23.77
CA ASP A 52 14.23 23.65 -23.15
C ASP A 52 14.16 22.78 -21.86
N PRO A 53 15.27 22.20 -21.35
CA PRO A 53 15.57 20.76 -21.36
C PRO A 53 14.76 19.88 -20.37
N THR A 54 13.72 20.38 -19.71
CA THR A 54 12.91 19.57 -18.80
C THR A 54 11.44 19.58 -19.18
N PRO A 55 10.91 18.49 -19.78
CA PRO A 55 9.48 18.33 -19.93
C PRO A 55 8.79 18.32 -18.56
N LEU A 56 7.56 18.82 -18.48
CA LEU A 56 6.75 18.69 -17.27
C LEU A 56 6.11 17.30 -17.26
N VAL A 57 6.53 16.48 -16.31
CA VAL A 57 6.01 15.11 -16.14
C VAL A 57 5.37 15.00 -14.75
N LEU A 58 4.09 14.67 -14.70
CA LEU A 58 3.41 14.29 -13.45
C LEU A 58 2.91 12.86 -13.60
N CYS A 59 3.26 12.03 -12.63
CA CYS A 59 2.85 10.63 -12.60
C CYS A 59 2.35 10.30 -11.19
N ASN A 60 1.06 10.49 -10.97
CA ASN A 60 0.43 10.10 -9.72
C ASN A 60 0.10 8.61 -9.75
N SER A 61 0.15 7.98 -8.58
CA SER A 61 -0.32 6.61 -8.39
C SER A 61 -1.07 6.47 -7.08
N CYS A 62 -1.94 5.46 -7.00
CA CYS A 62 -2.73 5.20 -5.80
C CYS A 62 -1.83 4.48 -4.78
N VAL A 63 -1.36 5.22 -3.78
CA VAL A 63 -0.37 4.74 -2.80
C VAL A 63 -0.88 4.90 -1.38
N PRO A 64 -0.32 4.15 -0.41
CA PRO A 64 -0.78 4.26 0.96
C PRO A 64 -0.26 5.55 1.62
N THR A 65 -1.17 6.37 2.12
CA THR A 65 -0.90 7.65 2.78
C THR A 65 -0.86 7.55 4.30
N ARG A 66 -1.58 6.58 4.85
CA ARG A 66 -1.58 6.29 6.29
C ARG A 66 -1.29 4.82 6.52
N LYS A 67 -0.26 4.58 7.32
CA LYS A 67 0.30 3.26 7.60
C LYS A 67 0.56 3.13 9.09
N ARG A 68 0.34 1.94 9.64
CA ARG A 68 0.64 1.61 11.03
C ARG A 68 1.42 0.32 11.13
N TRP A 69 2.58 0.37 11.76
CA TRP A 69 3.32 -0.83 12.13
C TRP A 69 2.57 -1.57 13.23
N THR A 70 2.26 -2.84 12.98
CA THR A 70 1.49 -3.68 13.89
C THR A 70 2.32 -4.90 14.28
N PRO A 71 2.55 -5.13 15.59
CA PRO A 71 3.21 -6.33 16.06
C PRO A 71 2.30 -7.55 15.86
N VAL A 72 2.89 -8.66 15.43
CA VAL A 72 2.19 -9.93 15.21
C VAL A 72 2.94 -11.02 15.95
N VAL A 73 2.21 -11.91 16.63
CA VAL A 73 2.78 -13.04 17.35
C VAL A 73 2.42 -14.32 16.60
N LEU A 74 3.45 -15.05 16.17
CA LEU A 74 3.32 -16.37 15.55
C LEU A 74 3.62 -17.45 16.59
N TRP A 75 2.90 -18.56 16.49
CA TRP A 75 3.10 -19.74 17.35
C TRP A 75 3.83 -20.83 16.58
N CYS A 76 5.06 -21.10 16.98
CA CYS A 76 5.95 -22.04 16.32
C CYS A 76 6.15 -23.32 17.12
N ARG A 77 6.40 -24.43 16.45
CA ARG A 77 6.82 -25.69 17.10
C ARG A 77 8.15 -25.46 17.82
N ALA A 78 8.25 -25.90 19.07
CA ALA A 78 9.50 -25.92 19.82
C ALA A 78 10.07 -27.35 19.90
N SER A 79 11.30 -27.49 20.39
CA SER A 79 12.07 -28.73 20.38
C SER A 79 11.49 -29.87 21.23
N GLY A 80 10.55 -29.59 22.14
CA GLY A 80 9.90 -30.60 22.99
C GLY A 80 8.49 -31.00 22.51
N PRO A 81 8.01 -32.22 22.81
CA PRO A 81 6.65 -32.66 22.51
C PRO A 81 5.60 -31.70 23.08
N GLY A 82 4.69 -31.20 22.24
CA GLY A 82 3.62 -30.28 22.65
C GLY A 82 4.06 -28.84 22.98
N SER A 83 5.37 -28.54 22.99
CA SER A 83 5.87 -27.21 23.31
C SER A 83 5.70 -26.22 22.13
N ARG A 84 5.21 -25.00 22.42
CA ARG A 84 5.06 -23.92 21.44
C ARG A 84 5.93 -22.72 21.83
N ARG A 85 6.70 -22.20 20.87
CA ARG A 85 7.47 -20.97 21.00
C ARG A 85 6.72 -19.80 20.37
N ARG A 86 6.60 -18.68 21.10
CA ARG A 86 6.13 -17.41 20.53
C ARG A 86 7.24 -16.75 19.73
N ARG A 87 6.95 -16.37 18.51
CA ARG A 87 7.83 -15.53 17.68
C ARG A 87 7.14 -14.21 17.40
N LYS A 88 7.78 -13.11 17.78
CA LYS A 88 7.30 -11.76 17.48
C LYS A 88 7.80 -11.36 16.10
N THR A 89 6.91 -10.79 15.30
CA THR A 89 7.22 -10.14 14.02
C THR A 89 6.37 -8.87 13.93
N SER A 90 6.49 -8.13 12.84
CA SER A 90 5.69 -6.94 12.58
C SER A 90 5.26 -6.91 11.12
N THR A 91 4.16 -6.24 10.87
CA THR A 91 3.71 -5.95 9.51
C THR A 91 3.15 -4.54 9.43
N VAL A 92 3.06 -4.01 8.21
CA VAL A 92 2.44 -2.71 7.96
C VAL A 92 0.97 -2.91 7.65
N LEU A 93 0.12 -2.27 8.44
CA LEU A 93 -1.29 -2.10 8.11
C LEU A 93 -1.49 -0.79 7.34
N VAL A 94 -2.20 -0.88 6.23
CA VAL A 94 -2.66 0.27 5.45
C VAL A 94 -4.02 0.71 5.98
N GLU A 95 -4.13 2.01 6.30
CA GLU A 95 -5.34 2.63 6.85
C GLU A 95 -5.93 3.70 5.92
N GLY A 96 -5.20 4.07 4.86
CA GLY A 96 -5.63 5.09 3.92
C GLY A 96 -4.77 5.09 2.66
N CYS A 97 -5.39 5.42 1.54
CA CYS A 97 -4.76 5.52 0.23
C CYS A 97 -5.21 6.82 -0.45
N GLN A 98 -4.31 7.48 -1.19
CA GLN A 98 -4.64 8.64 -2.03
C GLN A 98 -3.75 8.62 -3.28
N CYS A 99 -4.14 9.41 -4.29
CA CYS A 99 -3.28 9.70 -5.43
C CYS A 99 -2.16 10.63 -4.98
N SER A 100 -0.92 10.24 -5.24
CA SER A 100 0.28 11.01 -4.91
C SER A 100 1.33 10.78 -5.99
N PRO A 101 2.24 11.74 -6.23
CA PRO A 101 3.39 11.52 -7.09
C PRO A 101 4.13 10.24 -6.67
N LYS A 102 4.50 9.40 -7.63
CA LYS A 102 5.45 8.31 -7.35
C LYS A 102 6.78 8.94 -6.88
N ALA A 103 7.24 8.49 -5.71
CA ALA A 103 8.61 8.72 -5.26
C ALA A 103 9.59 7.88 -6.09
#